data_AF-A0A942UFU0-F1
#
_entry.id   AF-A0A942UFU0-F1
#
_cell.length_a   1.000
_cell.length_b   1.000
_cell.length_c   1.000
_cell.angle_alpha   90.00
_cell.angle_beta   90.00
_cell.angle_gamma   90.00
#
_symmetry.space_group_name_H-M   'P 1'
#
loop_
_entity.id
_entity.type
_entity.pdbx_description
1 polymer ?
#
loop_
_entity_poly.entity_id
_entity_poly.type
_entity_poly.pdbx_seq_one_letter_code
_entity_poly.pdbx_strand_id
1 'polypeptide(L)'
;MDVNTGSSSSNGIVRIDYKGEGITAGYGQDDIGFVYGPVWYSNTEETRVFATFGQEEDFFLSGHWKNRESARGQAVIVTEKEAAVTLIGLEAGFRNHTDYLFRLLSNTVFNE
;
A
#
# COMPACT_ATOMS: atom_id res chain seq x y z
N MET A 1 -0.73 -8.49 -13.94
CA MET A 1 -0.32 -7.48 -12.96
C MET A 1 0.92 -6.77 -13.44
N ASP A 2 0.86 -5.45 -13.46
CA ASP A 2 2.01 -4.60 -13.75
C ASP A 2 2.47 -3.87 -12.50
N VAL A 3 3.77 -3.64 -12.39
CA VAL A 3 4.38 -2.88 -11.30
C VAL A 3 4.68 -1.47 -11.80
N ASN A 4 4.08 -0.48 -11.15
CA ASN A 4 4.28 0.93 -11.44
C ASN A 4 5.05 1.58 -10.32
N THR A 5 5.86 2.59 -10.65
CA THR A 5 6.70 3.28 -9.67
C THR A 5 6.68 4.80 -9.83
N GLY A 6 6.79 5.50 -8.71
CA GLY A 6 7.14 6.91 -8.68
C GLY A 6 8.66 7.11 -8.78
N SER A 7 9.10 8.36 -8.83
CA SER A 7 10.54 8.65 -8.73
C SER A 7 11.10 8.13 -7.40
N SER A 8 12.35 7.66 -7.41
CA SER A 8 13.03 7.11 -6.21
C SER A 8 13.19 8.11 -5.07
N SER A 9 13.07 9.42 -5.34
CA SER A 9 13.06 10.46 -4.32
C SER A 9 11.66 10.85 -3.84
N SER A 10 10.60 10.31 -4.47
CA SER A 10 9.23 10.61 -4.06
C SER A 10 8.93 9.94 -2.73
N ASN A 11 8.31 10.66 -1.81
CA ASN A 11 7.97 10.15 -0.48
C ASN A 11 6.81 10.92 0.12
N GLY A 12 6.09 10.30 1.05
CA GLY A 12 5.03 10.99 1.76
C GLY A 12 4.06 10.10 2.49
N ILE A 13 3.17 10.76 3.24
CA ILE A 13 2.04 10.15 3.92
C ILE A 13 0.85 10.14 2.96
N VAL A 14 0.18 9.00 2.88
CA VAL A 14 -0.94 8.74 1.98
C VAL A 14 -2.13 8.15 2.73
N ARG A 15 -3.35 8.40 2.26
CA ARG A 15 -4.55 7.64 2.63
C ARG A 15 -4.56 6.32 1.90
N ILE A 16 -4.86 5.26 2.65
CA ILE A 16 -4.93 3.89 2.16
C ILE A 16 -6.29 3.31 2.56
N ASP A 17 -6.96 2.72 1.59
CA ASP A 17 -8.19 1.97 1.80
C ASP A 17 -7.83 0.51 2.10
N TYR A 18 -7.62 0.21 3.37
CA TYR A 18 -7.39 -1.16 3.83
C TYR A 18 -8.71 -1.94 3.89
N LYS A 19 -8.69 -3.23 3.54
CA LYS A 19 -9.88 -4.10 3.69
C LYS A 19 -10.20 -4.43 5.15
N GLY A 20 -9.24 -4.29 6.06
CA GLY A 20 -9.42 -4.58 7.49
C GLY A 20 -9.42 -6.07 7.84
N GLU A 21 -9.06 -6.92 6.88
CA GLU A 21 -9.00 -8.38 7.01
C GLU A 21 -7.63 -8.94 6.59
N GLY A 22 -7.32 -10.18 7.03
CA GLY A 22 -6.08 -10.90 6.69
C GLY A 22 -4.81 -10.09 7.01
N ILE A 23 -4.02 -9.79 5.97
CA ILE A 23 -2.80 -8.97 6.06
C ILE A 23 -3.08 -7.58 6.64
N THR A 24 -4.28 -7.06 6.40
CA THR A 24 -4.70 -5.72 6.82
C THR A 24 -5.60 -5.72 8.04
N ALA A 25 -5.65 -6.85 8.78
CA ALA A 25 -6.39 -6.92 10.03
C ALA A 25 -5.93 -5.84 11.03
N GLY A 26 -6.89 -5.09 11.56
CA GLY A 26 -6.66 -4.00 12.50
C GLY A 26 -6.38 -2.63 11.87
N TYR A 27 -6.57 -2.50 10.54
CA TYR A 27 -6.60 -1.23 9.81
C TYR A 27 -8.01 -0.95 9.29
N GLY A 28 -8.34 0.31 9.03
CA GLY A 28 -9.63 0.74 8.49
C GLY A 28 -9.53 1.38 7.10
N GLN A 29 -10.69 1.78 6.58
CA GLN A 29 -10.73 2.70 5.43
C GLN A 29 -10.18 4.07 5.85
N ASP A 30 -9.56 4.78 4.89
CA ASP A 30 -8.91 6.09 5.10
C ASP A 30 -7.78 6.16 6.13
N ASP A 31 -7.23 5.02 6.55
CA ASP A 31 -6.06 4.96 7.42
C ASP A 31 -4.79 5.39 6.66
N ILE A 32 -3.70 5.63 7.36
CA ILE A 32 -2.50 6.23 6.75
C ILE A 32 -1.40 5.21 6.45
N GLY A 33 -0.76 5.40 5.30
CA GLY A 33 0.46 4.72 4.90
C GLY A 33 1.61 5.70 4.67
N PHE A 34 2.83 5.17 4.55
CA PHE A 34 3.99 5.92 4.12
C PHE A 34 4.64 5.25 2.91
N VAL A 35 5.07 6.07 1.96
CA VAL A 35 5.77 5.63 0.75
C VAL A 35 7.12 6.33 0.64
N TYR A 36 8.11 5.63 0.10
CA TYR A 36 9.41 6.17 -0.32
C TYR A 36 9.81 5.42 -1.59
N GLY A 37 9.91 6.10 -2.73
CA GLY A 37 9.92 5.43 -4.03
C GLY A 37 8.62 4.65 -4.25
N PRO A 38 7.46 5.34 -4.34
CA PRO A 38 6.14 4.71 -4.26
C PRO A 38 5.96 3.63 -5.33
N VAL A 39 5.32 2.52 -4.95
CA VAL A 39 5.00 1.39 -5.84
C VAL A 39 3.52 1.11 -5.78
N TRP A 40 2.90 0.81 -6.93
CA TRP A 40 1.51 0.37 -7.01
C TRP A 40 1.31 -0.65 -8.12
N TYR A 41 0.24 -1.41 -8.01
CA TYR A 41 -0.07 -2.54 -8.86
C TYR A 41 -1.36 -2.27 -9.65
N SER A 42 -1.28 -2.49 -10.96
CA SER A 42 -2.43 -2.45 -11.88
C SER A 42 -2.64 -3.82 -12.52
N ASN A 43 -3.79 -4.03 -13.18
CA ASN A 43 -4.15 -5.32 -13.81
C ASN A 43 -4.05 -6.49 -12.80
N THR A 44 -4.74 -6.30 -11.65
CA THR A 44 -4.68 -7.15 -10.45
C THR A 44 -5.81 -8.18 -10.37
N GLU A 45 -6.52 -8.46 -11.47
CA GLU A 45 -7.66 -9.39 -11.52
C GLU A 45 -7.28 -10.82 -11.08
N GLU A 46 -6.01 -11.19 -11.33
CA GLU A 46 -5.45 -12.48 -10.94
C GLU A 46 -4.75 -12.50 -9.57
N THR A 47 -4.89 -11.43 -8.79
CA THR A 47 -4.35 -11.32 -7.44
C THR A 47 -5.46 -11.08 -6.43
N ARG A 48 -5.16 -11.22 -5.14
CA ARG A 48 -6.05 -10.73 -4.07
C ARG A 48 -5.54 -9.37 -3.61
N VAL A 49 -6.34 -8.32 -3.81
CA VAL A 49 -6.04 -6.97 -3.32
C VAL A 49 -6.47 -6.87 -1.87
N PHE A 50 -5.58 -6.39 -1.00
CA PHE A 50 -5.84 -6.15 0.42
C PHE A 50 -5.89 -4.66 0.79
N ALA A 51 -5.27 -3.80 -0.01
CA ALA A 51 -5.35 -2.36 0.15
C ALA A 51 -5.14 -1.63 -1.17
N THR A 52 -5.76 -0.46 -1.31
CA THR A 52 -5.52 0.51 -2.40
C THR A 52 -5.09 1.85 -1.84
N PHE A 53 -4.43 2.70 -2.65
CA PHE A 53 -4.42 4.13 -2.34
C PHE A 53 -5.86 4.66 -2.30
N GLY A 54 -6.08 5.73 -1.52
CA GLY A 54 -7.37 6.40 -1.45
C GLY A 54 -7.89 6.80 -2.84
N GLN A 55 -9.21 6.77 -3.01
CA GLN A 55 -9.88 7.07 -4.28
C GLN A 55 -9.96 8.58 -4.58
N GLU A 56 -9.89 9.41 -3.55
CA GLU A 56 -10.06 10.86 -3.63
C GLU A 56 -8.77 11.59 -4.05
N GLU A 57 -8.91 12.83 -4.54
CA GLU A 57 -7.76 13.66 -4.95
C GLU A 57 -6.80 14.01 -3.80
N ASP A 58 -7.30 13.99 -2.57
CA ASP A 58 -6.56 14.27 -1.35
C ASP A 58 -5.91 13.02 -0.73
N PHE A 59 -5.82 11.89 -1.46
CA PHE A 59 -5.15 10.68 -0.97
C PHE A 59 -3.68 10.92 -0.57
N PHE A 60 -3.04 11.98 -1.06
CA PHE A 60 -1.68 12.36 -0.67
C PHE A 60 -1.71 13.50 0.34
N LEU A 61 -1.34 13.19 1.58
CA LEU A 61 -1.53 14.09 2.72
C LEU A 61 -0.35 15.02 2.93
N SER A 62 0.88 14.51 2.82
CA SER A 62 2.10 15.31 3.00
C SER A 62 3.32 14.65 2.37
N GLY A 63 4.34 15.44 2.03
CA GLY A 63 5.61 14.97 1.47
C GLY A 63 5.93 15.56 0.10
N HIS A 64 6.72 14.83 -0.68
CA HIS A 64 7.09 15.20 -2.04
C HIS A 64 6.82 14.06 -3.03
N TRP A 65 5.71 14.12 -3.76
CA TRP A 65 5.42 13.19 -4.85
C TRP A 65 4.69 13.92 -5.98
N LYS A 66 5.42 14.18 -7.07
CA LYS A 66 4.89 14.82 -8.29
C LYS A 66 4.21 13.78 -9.19
N ASN A 67 3.21 14.23 -9.96
CA ASN A 67 2.52 13.43 -10.98
C ASN A 67 2.00 12.09 -10.43
N ARG A 68 1.38 12.13 -9.25
CA ARG A 68 0.96 10.95 -8.46
C ARG A 68 -0.44 10.44 -8.83
N GLU A 69 -1.13 11.12 -9.73
CA GLU A 69 -2.55 10.93 -10.04
C GLU A 69 -2.82 9.51 -10.58
N SER A 70 -1.83 8.89 -11.23
CA SER A 70 -1.92 7.51 -11.73
C SER A 70 -1.92 6.44 -10.64
N ALA A 71 -1.49 6.75 -9.42
CA ALA A 71 -1.51 5.82 -8.28
C ALA A 71 -2.85 5.85 -7.53
N ARG A 72 -3.67 6.90 -7.71
CA ARG A 72 -4.95 7.07 -7.02
C ARG A 72 -5.86 5.86 -7.26
N GLY A 73 -6.40 5.30 -6.18
CA GLY A 73 -7.25 4.11 -6.22
C GLY A 73 -6.59 2.81 -6.65
N GLN A 74 -5.28 2.80 -6.97
CA GLN A 74 -4.58 1.59 -7.40
C GLN A 74 -4.20 0.71 -6.21
N ALA A 75 -4.05 -0.59 -6.47
CA ALA A 75 -3.65 -1.54 -5.45
C ALA A 75 -2.24 -1.25 -4.93
N VAL A 76 -2.06 -1.37 -3.62
CA VAL A 76 -0.78 -1.15 -2.94
C VAL A 76 -0.38 -2.33 -2.05
N ILE A 77 -1.32 -3.22 -1.71
CA ILE A 77 -1.03 -4.51 -1.08
C ILE A 77 -1.79 -5.59 -1.84
N VAL A 78 -1.06 -6.57 -2.37
CA VAL A 78 -1.62 -7.71 -3.11
C VAL A 78 -0.97 -9.01 -2.71
N THR A 79 -1.68 -10.12 -2.87
CA THR A 79 -1.10 -11.47 -2.82
C THR A 79 -1.36 -12.23 -4.10
N GLU A 80 -0.45 -13.13 -4.44
CA GLU A 80 -0.71 -14.13 -5.47
C GLU A 80 -1.78 -15.11 -4.99
N LYS A 81 -2.56 -15.69 -5.92
CA LYS A 81 -3.59 -16.69 -5.58
C LYS A 81 -3.00 -18.09 -5.40
N GLU A 82 -1.94 -18.39 -6.17
CA GLU A 82 -1.36 -19.73 -6.32
C GLU A 82 0.03 -19.88 -5.65
N ALA A 83 0.53 -18.82 -5.00
CA ALA A 83 1.80 -18.82 -4.31
C ALA A 83 1.73 -17.98 -3.02
N ALA A 84 2.54 -18.34 -2.04
CA ALA A 84 2.71 -17.61 -0.78
C ALA A 84 3.61 -16.37 -0.98
N VAL A 85 3.14 -15.45 -1.82
CA VAL A 85 3.83 -14.20 -2.17
C VAL A 85 2.90 -13.04 -1.88
N THR A 86 3.34 -12.17 -0.98
CA THR A 86 2.71 -10.89 -0.67
C THR A 86 3.61 -9.75 -1.18
N LEU A 87 3.02 -8.80 -1.90
CA LEU A 87 3.69 -7.58 -2.33
C LEU A 87 3.11 -6.38 -1.57
N ILE A 88 3.99 -5.58 -0.97
CA ILE A 88 3.63 -4.40 -0.19
C ILE A 88 4.34 -3.20 -0.82
N GLY A 89 3.56 -2.29 -1.41
CA GLY A 89 4.03 -1.02 -1.98
C GLY A 89 4.17 0.12 -0.97
N LEU A 90 4.00 -0.19 0.31
CA LEU A 90 4.20 0.70 1.45
C LEU A 90 5.51 0.39 2.15
N GLU A 91 6.05 1.40 2.82
CA GLU A 91 7.29 1.29 3.59
C GLU A 91 7.03 0.78 5.01
N ALA A 92 6.54 -0.47 5.11
CA ALA A 92 6.03 -1.05 6.36
C ALA A 92 7.06 -1.16 7.51
N GLY A 93 8.36 -1.14 7.18
CA GLY A 93 9.46 -1.18 8.15
C GLY A 93 10.26 0.12 8.26
N PHE A 94 9.88 1.19 7.56
CA PHE A 94 10.75 2.37 7.44
C PHE A 94 10.69 3.27 8.67
N ARG A 95 11.69 3.10 9.53
CA ARG A 95 12.04 3.96 10.69
C ARG A 95 10.87 4.27 11.64
N ASN A 96 9.83 3.44 11.64
CA ASN A 96 8.61 3.67 12.45
C ASN A 96 7.96 5.04 12.17
N HIS A 97 8.04 5.55 10.93
CA HIS A 97 7.52 6.88 10.57
C HIS A 97 5.99 6.98 10.61
N THR A 98 5.30 5.87 10.40
CA THR A 98 3.85 5.77 10.55
C THR A 98 3.57 4.72 11.59
N ASP A 99 2.77 5.10 12.59
CA ASP A 99 2.44 4.20 13.68
C ASP A 99 1.78 2.92 13.13
N TYR A 100 2.13 1.80 13.72
CA TYR A 100 1.55 0.48 13.48
C TYR A 100 1.81 -0.20 12.14
N LEU A 101 2.42 0.44 11.12
CA LEU A 101 2.68 -0.20 9.82
C LEU A 101 3.46 -1.52 9.90
N PHE A 102 4.32 -1.68 10.92
CA PHE A 102 5.03 -2.94 11.19
C PHE A 102 4.08 -4.15 11.39
N ARG A 103 2.81 -3.90 11.75
CA ARG A 103 1.77 -4.93 11.87
C ARG A 103 1.47 -5.59 10.52
N LEU A 104 1.66 -4.90 9.40
CA LEU A 104 1.53 -5.52 8.07
C LEU A 104 2.51 -6.68 7.93
N LEU A 105 3.76 -6.49 8.36
CA LEU A 105 4.79 -7.54 8.32
C LEU A 105 4.40 -8.73 9.22
N SER A 106 3.90 -8.47 10.43
CA SER A 106 3.46 -9.57 11.31
C SER A 106 2.25 -10.30 10.74
N ASN A 107 1.25 -9.57 10.23
CA ASN A 107 0.04 -10.19 9.68
C ASN A 107 0.38 -11.03 8.43
N THR A 108 1.30 -10.57 7.57
CA THR A 108 1.76 -11.35 6.41
C THR A 108 2.41 -12.68 6.81
N VAL A 109 3.11 -12.74 7.94
CA VAL A 109 3.78 -13.98 8.38
C VAL A 109 2.82 -14.92 9.12
N PHE A 110 1.85 -14.39 9.87
CA PHE A 110 1.04 -15.17 10.81
C PHE A 110 -0.42 -15.42 10.37
N ASN A 111 -0.93 -14.69 9.37
CA ASN A 111 -2.32 -14.81 8.90
C ASN A 111 -2.46 -15.43 7.49
N GLU A 112 -1.47 -16.19 7.02
CA GLU A 112 -1.63 -17.10 5.86
C GLU A 112 -2.10 -18.50 6.27
#